data_AF-A0A349M4Y5-F1
#
_entry.id   AF-A0A349M4Y5-F1
#
_cell.length_a   1.000
_cell.length_b   1.000
_cell.length_c   1.000
_cell.angle_alpha   90.00
_cell.angle_beta   90.00
_cell.angle_gamma   90.00
#
_symmetry.space_group_name_H-M   'P 1'
#
loop_
_entity.id
_entity.type
_entity.pdbx_description
1 polymer ?
#
loop_
_entity_poly.entity_id
_entity_poly.type
_entity_poly.pdbx_seq_one_letter_code
_entity_poly.pdbx_strand_id
1 'polypeptide(L)' 'MCVVHMRVQCSDRFSEMIVDDVEHTELTIESILGTALLEVFDIVHVENVTVQQSSEGNDEEWGRRAE' A
#
# COMPACT_ATOMS: atom_id res chain seq x y z
N MET A 1 -8.48 17.24 19.07
CA MET A 1 -7.88 16.67 17.85
C MET A 1 -7.82 15.17 18.06
N CYS A 2 -8.43 14.39 17.16
CA CYS A 2 -8.49 12.94 17.28
C CYS A 2 -7.53 12.33 16.26
N VAL A 3 -6.80 11.29 16.66
CA VAL A 3 -5.88 10.57 15.79
C VAL A 3 -6.47 9.20 15.49
N VAL A 4 -6.55 8.86 14.20
CA VAL A 4 -7.09 7.58 13.73
C VAL A 4 -5.96 6.83 13.04
N HIS A 5 -5.65 5.62 13.52
CA HIS A 5 -4.73 4.71 12.86
C HIS A 5 -5.51 3.62 12.16
N MET A 6 -5.27 3.44 10.87
CA MET A 6 -5.92 2.43 10.05
C MET A 6 -4.86 1.51 9.46
N ARG A 7 -5.12 0.20 9.50
CA ARG A 7 -4.31 -0.81 8.82
C ARG A 7 -5.23 -1.65 7.96
N VAL A 8 -4.98 -1.63 6.66
CA VAL A 8 -5.77 -2.34 5.67
C VAL A 8 -4.88 -3.36 4.99
N GLN A 9 -5.41 -4.55 4.75
CA GLN A 9 -4.74 -5.58 3.98
C GLN A 9 -5.59 -5.89 2.75
N CYS A 10 -5.01 -5.77 1.57
CA CYS A 10 -5.66 -6.20 0.35
C CYS A 10 -5.59 -7.73 0.28
N SER A 11 -6.76 -8.37 0.19
CA SER A 11 -6.86 -9.83 0.03
C SER A 11 -6.55 -10.30 -1.39
N ASP A 12 -6.58 -9.36 -2.35
CA ASP A 12 -6.28 -9.66 -3.75
C ASP A 12 -4.78 -9.86 -3.94
N ARG A 13 -4.43 -10.90 -4.69
CA ARG A 13 -3.04 -11.24 -5.02
C ARG A 13 -2.53 -10.49 -6.25
N PHE A 14 -3.45 -9.88 -6.99
CA PHE A 14 -3.12 -9.10 -8.17
C PHE A 14 -3.28 -7.62 -7.86
N SER A 15 -2.15 -6.94 -7.78
CA SER A 15 -2.12 -5.49 -7.80
C SER A 15 -1.37 -5.06 -9.05
N GLU A 16 -1.93 -4.13 -9.81
CA GLU A 16 -1.23 -3.46 -10.91
C GLU A 16 -0.19 -2.46 -10.39
N MET A 17 0.02 -2.40 -9.06
CA MET A 17 1.04 -1.57 -8.44
C MET A 17 2.43 -2.05 -8.88
N ILE A 18 3.05 -1.27 -9.76
CA ILE A 18 4.44 -1.44 -10.15
C ILE A 18 5.31 -1.12 -8.93
N VAL A 19 6.30 -1.97 -8.63
CA VAL A 19 7.18 -1.83 -7.45
C VAL A 19 7.90 -0.48 -7.41
N ASP A 20 8.22 0.09 -8.56
CA ASP A 20 8.84 1.41 -8.69
C ASP A 20 7.84 2.59 -8.57
N ASP A 21 6.53 2.32 -8.51
CA ASP A 21 5.46 3.33 -8.45
C ASP A 21 4.74 3.36 -7.09
N VAL A 22 5.42 2.88 -6.04
CA VAL A 22 4.88 2.84 -4.67
C VAL A 22 4.54 4.25 -4.17
N GLU A 23 5.41 5.24 -4.40
CA GLU A 23 5.19 6.63 -3.97
C GLU A 23 3.92 7.22 -4.62
N HIS A 24 3.76 7.02 -5.93
CA HIS A 24 2.57 7.49 -6.65
C HIS A 24 1.30 6.75 -6.18
N THR A 25 1.42 5.47 -5.84
CA THR A 25 0.33 4.70 -5.27
C THR A 25 -0.05 5.19 -3.88
N GLU A 26 0.93 5.49 -3.01
CA GLU A 26 0.72 6.08 -1.69
C GLU A 26 -0.02 7.43 -1.80
N LEU A 27 0.43 8.31 -2.72
CA LEU A 27 -0.23 9.59 -3.00
C LEU A 27 -1.66 9.42 -3.52
N THR A 28 -1.89 8.43 -4.38
CA THR A 28 -3.23 8.11 -4.90
C THR A 28 -4.15 7.66 -3.77
N ILE A 29 -3.67 6.77 -2.90
CA ILE A 29 -4.42 6.29 -1.73
C ILE A 29 -4.68 7.44 -0.76
N GLU A 30 -3.70 8.29 -0.49
CA GLU A 30 -3.85 9.49 0.34
C GLU A 30 -4.97 10.39 -0.19
N SER A 31 -4.98 10.68 -1.48
CA SER A 31 -6.00 11.51 -2.12
C SER A 31 -7.42 10.92 -2.00
N ILE A 32 -7.55 9.62 -2.24
CA ILE A 32 -8.83 8.90 -2.12
C ILE A 32 -9.30 8.90 -0.66
N LEU A 33 -8.41 8.55 0.27
CA LEU A 33 -8.71 8.45 1.69
C LEU A 33 -9.07 9.82 2.27
N GLY A 34 -8.31 10.87 1.93
CA GLY A 34 -8.58 12.24 2.35
C GLY A 34 -9.95 12.71 1.87
N THR A 35 -10.28 12.46 0.60
CA THR A 35 -11.58 12.81 0.02
C THR A 35 -12.73 12.07 0.73
N ALA A 36 -12.60 10.76 0.96
CA ALA A 36 -13.62 9.97 1.64
C ALA A 36 -13.81 10.38 3.12
N LEU A 37 -12.72 10.70 3.83
CA LEU A 37 -12.80 11.15 5.22
C LEU A 37 -13.41 12.55 5.34
N LEU A 38 -13.23 13.42 4.35
CA LEU A 38 -13.87 14.75 4.33
C LEU A 38 -15.40 14.67 4.23
N GLU A 39 -15.97 13.57 3.76
CA GLU A 39 -17.43 13.37 3.77
C GLU A 39 -18.00 13.20 5.19
N VAL A 40 -17.16 12.75 6.13
CA VAL A 40 -17.54 12.45 7.52
C VAL A 40 -17.00 13.50 8.50
N PHE A 41 -15.85 14.09 8.19
CA PHE A 41 -15.15 15.07 9.02
C PHE A 41 -14.99 16.39 8.28
N ASP A 42 -15.18 17.51 8.98
CA ASP A 42 -15.09 18.86 8.38
C ASP A 42 -13.67 19.21 7.90
N ILE A 43 -12.64 18.81 8.67
CA ILE A 43 -11.23 19.01 8.32
C ILE A 43 -10.47 17.72 8.62
N VAL A 44 -9.71 17.25 7.63
CA VAL A 44 -8.88 16.05 7.73
C VAL A 44 -7.45 16.42 7.33
N HIS A 45 -6.49 15.87 8.08
CA HIS A 45 -5.07 15.93 7.74
C HIS A 45 -4.55 14.49 7.69
N VAL A 46 -4.16 14.03 6.51
CA VAL A 46 -3.52 12.72 6.36
C VAL A 46 -2.02 12.95 6.53
N GLU A 47 -1.43 12.33 7.55
CA GLU A 47 -0.02 12.57 7.89
C GLU A 47 0.92 11.69 7.07
N ASN A 48 0.54 10.43 6.86
CA ASN A 48 1.35 9.47 6.12
C ASN A 48 0.50 8.30 5.63
N VAL A 49 0.77 7.83 4.42
CA VAL A 49 0.26 6.58 3.85
C VAL A 49 1.46 5.74 3.47
N THR A 50 1.48 4.47 3.89
CA THR A 50 2.58 3.55 3.54
C THR A 50 2.01 2.27 2.98
N VAL A 51 2.51 1.88 1.80
CA VAL A 51 2.15 0.61 1.17
C VAL A 51 3.31 -0.37 1.32
N GLN A 52 2.99 -1.55 1.84
CA GLN A 52 3.96 -2.64 1.97
C GLN A 52 3.51 -3.78 1.08
N GLN A 53 4.34 -4.14 0.10
CA GLN A 53 4.16 -5.40 -0.60
C GLN A 53 4.58 -6.54 0.32
N SER A 54 3.70 -7.53 0.50
CA SER A 54 4.12 -8.80 1.09
C SER A 54 5.02 -9.49 0.06
N SER A 55 6.33 -9.47 0.29
CA SER A 55 7.25 -10.32 -0.46
C SER A 55 6.88 -11.78 -0.16
N GLU A 56 6.09 -12.41 -1.02
CA GLU A 56 6.14 -13.86 -1.15
C GLU A 56 7.52 -14.15 -1.75
N GLY A 57 8.47 -14.50 -0.87
CA GLY A 57 9.85 -14.79 -1.26
C GLY A 57 9.86 -15.90 -2.29
N ASN A 58 10.13 -15.55 -3.54
CA ASN A 58 10.51 -16.50 -4.57
C ASN A 58 12.03 -16.69 -4.50
N ASP A 59 12.50 -17.28 -3.40
CA ASP A 59 13.81 -17.94 -3.35
C ASP A 59 13.66 -19.31 -4.07
N GLU A 60 13.47 -19.29 -5.39
CA GLU A 60 13.65 -20.49 -6.20
C GLU A 60 15.09 -20.53 -6.73
N GLU A 61 15.92 -21.19 -5.92
CA GLU A 61 17.27 -21.69 -6.16
C GLU A 61 17.40 -22.41 -7.52
N TRP A 62 17.64 -21.69 -8.64
CA TRP A 62 18.14 -22.32 -9.87
C TRP A 62 19.66 -22.17 -9.99
N GLY A 63 20.35 -22.87 -9.10
CA GLY A 63 21.79 -22.84 -8.98
C GLY A 63 22.39 -24.12 -8.40
N ARG A 64 22.02 -25.32 -8.88
CA ARG A 64 22.89 -26.52 -8.86
C ARG A 64 22.30 -27.75 -9.57
N ARG A 65 23.13 -28.35 -10.43
CA ARG A 65 23.09 -29.71 -11.04
C ARG A 65 22.01 -29.95 -12.11
N ALA A 66 22.28 -30.64 -13.21
CA ALA A 66 23.26 -31.71 -13.48
C ALA A 66 23.87 -31.51 -14.89
N GLU A 67 25.20 -31.61 -15.03
CA GLU A 67 25.93 -32.78 -15.58
C GLU A 67 25.56 -33.11 -17.03
#